data_AF-A0AAV6CXT5-F1
#
_entry.id   AF-A0AAV6CXT5-F1
#
_cell.length_a   1.000
_cell.length_b   1.000
_cell.length_c   1.000
_cell.angle_alpha   90.00
_cell.angle_beta   90.00
_cell.angle_gamma   90.00
#
_symmetry.space_group_name_H-M   'P 1'
#
loop_
_entity.id
_entity.type
_entity.pdbx_description
1 polymer ?
#
loop_
_entity_poly.entity_id
_entity_poly.type
_entity_poly.pdbx_seq_one_letter_code
_entity_poly.pdbx_strand_id
1 'polypeptide(L)'
;MIEPEVLNASLTAFGSMPSRAAVSVARLTPGQRLARGFRGAGAFWAIAGACIFIPGLHFVLVPGFFVIGIVTGVMRVRDTKTVVRVRGVCPRCTFEQDFAVGNRFAPTWRLDCRACHNHLELALTDRA
;
A
#
# COMPACT_ATOMS: atom_id res chain seq x y z
N MET A 1 4.81 4.85 18.51
CA MET A 1 3.52 5.14 17.85
C MET A 1 3.81 6.26 16.86
N ILE A 2 3.69 6.03 15.56
CA ILE A 2 4.01 7.07 14.55
C ILE A 2 2.72 7.84 14.34
N GLU A 3 2.75 9.15 14.58
CA GLU A 3 1.61 10.02 14.34
C GLU A 3 1.31 10.04 12.83
N PRO A 4 0.11 9.63 12.39
CA PRO A 4 -0.22 9.63 10.97
C PRO A 4 -0.32 11.08 10.48
N GLU A 5 0.39 11.39 9.40
CA GLU A 5 0.34 12.69 8.74
C GLU A 5 -1.01 12.81 8.03
N VAL A 6 -1.80 13.82 8.38
CA VAL A 6 -3.11 14.06 7.77
C VAL A 6 -2.93 15.01 6.60
N LEU A 7 -3.10 14.50 5.39
CA LEU A 7 -3.07 15.28 4.15
C LEU A 7 -4.48 15.62 3.71
N ASN A 8 -4.67 16.84 3.21
CA ASN A 8 -5.93 17.26 2.62
C ASN A 8 -6.09 16.68 1.21
N ALA A 9 -7.28 16.14 0.93
CA ALA A 9 -7.66 15.64 -0.37
C ALA A 9 -9.06 16.08 -0.75
N SER A 10 -9.36 16.01 -2.04
CA SER A 10 -10.68 16.23 -2.60
C SER A 10 -11.23 14.90 -3.11
N LEU A 11 -12.47 14.59 -2.73
CA LEU A 11 -13.28 13.52 -3.29
C LEU A 11 -14.16 14.09 -4.39
N THR A 12 -14.05 13.55 -5.59
CA THR A 12 -14.94 13.84 -6.72
C THR A 12 -15.77 12.61 -7.04
N ALA A 13 -17.05 12.82 -7.37
CA ALA A 13 -17.89 11.80 -7.99
C ALA A 13 -18.42 12.34 -9.30
N PHE A 14 -18.74 11.43 -10.21
CA PHE A 14 -19.32 11.80 -11.49
C PHE A 14 -20.62 12.61 -11.30
N GLY A 15 -20.64 13.85 -11.78
CA GLY A 15 -21.79 14.74 -11.74
C GLY A 15 -22.06 15.47 -10.41
N SER A 16 -21.11 15.50 -9.46
CA SER A 16 -21.27 16.23 -8.18
C SER A 16 -20.10 17.18 -7.89
N MET A 17 -20.33 18.22 -7.08
CA MET A 17 -19.27 19.13 -6.64
C MET A 17 -18.22 18.39 -5.79
N PRO A 18 -16.92 18.79 -5.87
CA PRO A 18 -15.87 18.19 -5.05
C PRO A 18 -16.14 18.37 -3.56
N SER A 19 -15.96 17.30 -2.78
CA SER A 19 -16.08 17.31 -1.32
C SER A 19 -14.70 17.18 -0.67
N ARG A 20 -14.54 17.75 0.54
CA ARG A 20 -13.29 17.66 1.30
C ARG A 20 -13.14 16.28 1.95
N ALA A 21 -11.93 15.75 1.89
CA ALA A 21 -11.53 14.50 2.52
C ALA A 21 -10.16 14.64 3.19
N ALA A 22 -9.97 13.90 4.28
CA ALA A 22 -8.71 13.81 4.99
C ALA A 22 -8.08 12.43 4.73
N VAL A 23 -6.83 12.42 4.30
CA VAL A 23 -6.05 11.21 4.06
C VAL A 23 -5.01 11.10 5.16
N SER A 24 -5.14 10.10 6.02
CA SER A 24 -4.10 9.77 7.00
C SER A 24 -3.06 8.85 6.36
N VAL A 25 -1.83 9.34 6.28
CA VAL A 25 -0.69 8.62 5.73
C VAL A 25 0.28 8.30 6.86
N ALA A 26 0.58 7.01 7.05
CA ALA A 26 1.69 6.63 7.91
C ALA A 26 2.93 6.43 7.05
N ARG A 27 4.03 7.05 7.48
CA ARG A 27 5.36 6.65 7.04
C ARG A 27 5.70 5.33 7.73
N LEU A 28 5.87 4.26 6.96
CA LEU A 28 6.41 3.03 7.53
C LEU A 28 7.87 3.27 7.92
N THR A 29 8.23 2.88 9.13
CA THR A 29 9.64 2.91 9.55
C THR A 29 10.46 1.95 8.70
N PRO A 30 11.76 2.22 8.49
CA PRO A 30 12.66 1.31 7.79
C PRO A 30 12.61 -0.11 8.36
N GLY A 31 12.44 -0.27 9.68
CA GLY A 31 12.25 -1.58 10.31
C GLY A 31 10.97 -2.31 9.90
N GLN A 32 9.83 -1.62 9.79
CA GLN A 32 8.57 -2.22 9.33
C GLN A 32 8.59 -2.55 7.83
N ARG A 33 9.31 -1.75 7.03
CA ARG A 33 9.55 -2.02 5.59
C ARG A 33 10.38 -3.27 5.41
N LEU A 34 11.48 -3.38 6.16
CA LEU A 34 12.32 -4.58 6.18
C LEU A 34 11.52 -5.79 6.66
N ALA A 35 10.77 -5.70 7.77
CA ALA A 35 9.97 -6.82 8.26
C ALA A 35 8.93 -7.32 7.26
N ARG A 36 8.32 -6.44 6.44
CA ARG A 36 7.45 -6.85 5.33
C ARG A 36 8.22 -7.49 4.17
N GLY A 37 9.37 -6.92 3.81
CA GLY A 37 10.26 -7.48 2.79
C GLY A 37 10.76 -8.88 3.16
N PHE A 38 11.27 -9.05 4.38
CA PHE A 38 11.73 -10.33 4.93
C PHE A 38 10.61 -11.35 5.10
N ARG A 39 9.36 -10.94 5.40
CA ARG A 39 8.23 -11.89 5.43
C ARG A 39 7.96 -12.50 4.06
N GLY A 40 8.09 -11.71 2.99
CA GLY A 40 7.97 -12.20 1.62
C GLY A 40 9.20 -13.01 1.17
N ALA A 41 10.40 -12.53 1.50
CA ALA A 41 11.66 -13.19 1.14
C ALA A 41 11.89 -14.49 1.92
N GLY A 42 11.43 -14.58 3.16
CA GLY A 42 11.62 -15.74 4.03
C GLY A 42 11.00 -17.02 3.48
N ALA A 43 9.88 -16.93 2.77
CA ALA A 43 9.30 -18.08 2.08
C ALA A 43 10.21 -18.59 0.95
N PHE A 44 10.75 -17.67 0.13
CA PHE A 44 11.70 -18.02 -0.93
C PHE A 44 13.02 -18.55 -0.38
N TRP A 45 13.49 -18.01 0.75
CA TRP A 45 14.70 -18.48 1.43
C TRP A 45 14.52 -19.84 2.11
N ALA A 46 13.33 -20.12 2.65
CA ALA A 46 13.01 -21.46 3.16
C ALA A 46 13.03 -22.50 2.02
N ILE A 47 12.45 -22.17 0.86
CA ILE A 47 12.50 -23.02 -0.34
C ILE A 47 13.96 -23.17 -0.81
N ALA A 48 14.74 -22.09 -0.84
CA ALA A 48 16.16 -22.14 -1.18
C ALA A 48 16.95 -23.07 -0.25
N GLY A 49 16.69 -23.02 1.06
CA GLY A 49 17.28 -23.92 2.04
C GLY A 49 16.91 -25.39 1.79
N ALA A 50 15.66 -25.66 1.43
CA ALA A 50 15.23 -27.02 1.05
C ALA A 50 15.92 -27.52 -0.24
N CYS A 51 16.24 -26.62 -1.18
CA CYS A 51 16.96 -26.96 -2.40
C CYS A 51 18.44 -27.38 -2.18
N ILE A 52 19.02 -27.15 -1.00
CA ILE A 52 20.38 -27.63 -0.65
C ILE A 52 20.45 -29.16 -0.69
N PHE A 53 19.35 -29.86 -0.39
CA PHE A 53 19.28 -31.32 -0.41
C PHE A 53 19.27 -31.93 -1.83
N ILE A 54 19.39 -31.10 -2.88
CA ILE A 54 19.45 -31.53 -4.28
C ILE A 54 20.88 -31.28 -4.82
N PRO A 55 21.77 -32.29 -4.77
CA PRO A 55 23.10 -32.20 -5.35
C PRO A 55 23.04 -31.82 -6.84
N GLY A 56 23.90 -30.92 -7.28
CA GLY A 56 23.90 -30.37 -8.65
C GLY A 56 23.04 -29.11 -8.82
N LEU A 57 21.74 -29.18 -8.50
CA LEU A 57 20.81 -28.09 -8.77
C LEU A 57 20.90 -26.93 -7.74
N HIS A 58 21.43 -27.20 -6.53
CA HIS A 58 21.63 -26.19 -5.49
C HIS A 58 22.55 -25.02 -5.91
N PHE A 59 23.53 -25.26 -6.79
CA PHE A 59 24.43 -24.20 -7.29
C PHE A 59 23.70 -23.11 -8.08
N VAL A 60 22.51 -23.40 -8.62
CA VAL A 60 21.69 -22.44 -9.37
C VAL A 60 20.49 -22.00 -8.53
N LEU A 61 19.79 -22.95 -7.89
CA LEU A 61 18.56 -22.68 -7.13
C LEU A 61 18.83 -21.79 -5.92
N VAL A 62 19.87 -22.08 -5.13
CA VAL A 62 20.17 -21.32 -3.91
C VAL A 62 20.50 -19.85 -4.22
N PRO A 63 21.49 -19.52 -5.08
CA PRO A 63 21.75 -18.13 -5.40
C PRO A 63 20.59 -17.47 -6.17
N GLY A 64 19.89 -18.20 -7.03
CA GLY A 64 18.72 -17.70 -7.75
C GLY A 64 17.59 -17.25 -6.81
N PHE A 65 17.12 -18.15 -5.93
CA PHE A 65 16.08 -17.81 -4.96
C PHE A 65 16.55 -16.80 -3.91
N PHE A 66 17.83 -16.80 -3.55
CA PHE A 66 18.39 -15.80 -2.64
C PHE A 66 18.32 -14.40 -3.25
N VAL A 67 18.78 -14.22 -4.50
CA VAL A 67 18.71 -12.94 -5.23
C VAL A 67 17.26 -12.53 -5.47
N ILE A 68 16.37 -13.44 -5.87
CA ILE A 68 14.94 -13.14 -6.04
C ILE A 68 14.33 -12.66 -4.72
N GLY A 69 14.66 -13.28 -3.59
CA GLY A 69 14.22 -12.85 -2.27
C GLY A 69 14.71 -11.44 -1.91
N ILE A 70 15.98 -11.12 -2.19
CA ILE A 70 16.52 -9.77 -1.98
C ILE A 70 15.82 -8.75 -2.88
N VAL A 71 15.71 -9.02 -4.19
CA VAL A 71 15.09 -8.10 -5.16
C VAL A 71 13.63 -7.84 -4.82
N THR A 72 12.85 -8.89 -4.56
CA THR A 72 11.44 -8.74 -4.16
C THR A 72 11.28 -8.02 -2.82
N GLY A 73 12.21 -8.25 -1.87
CA GLY A 73 12.30 -7.52 -0.62
C GLY A 73 12.56 -6.03 -0.83
N VAL A 74 13.57 -5.68 -1.63
CA VAL A 74 13.94 -4.28 -1.95
C VAL A 74 12.82 -3.56 -2.71
N MET A 75 12.18 -4.24 -3.67
CA MET A 75 11.03 -3.68 -4.40
C MET A 75 9.85 -3.37 -3.47
N ARG A 76 9.56 -4.24 -2.49
CA ARG A 76 8.53 -4.01 -1.48
C ARG A 76 8.91 -2.96 -0.44
N VAL A 77 10.20 -2.84 -0.13
CA VAL A 77 10.70 -1.79 0.76
C VAL A 77 10.48 -0.42 0.13
N ARG A 78 10.62 -0.23 -1.18
CA ARG A 78 10.51 1.10 -1.83
C ARG A 78 9.19 1.87 -1.59
N ASP A 79 8.09 1.20 -1.22
CA ASP A 79 6.86 1.86 -0.79
C ASP A 79 7.07 2.57 0.58
N THR A 80 7.38 3.87 0.51
CA THR A 80 7.82 4.68 1.66
C THR A 80 6.64 5.33 2.41
N LYS A 81 5.47 5.39 1.76
CA LYS A 81 4.23 5.94 2.31
C LYS A 81 3.13 4.90 2.12
N THR A 82 2.38 4.61 3.18
CA THR A 82 1.17 3.79 3.07
C THR A 82 -0.01 4.60 3.57
N VAL A 83 -1.09 4.61 2.82
CA VAL A 83 -2.34 5.21 3.28
C VAL A 83 -2.94 4.30 4.33
N VAL A 84 -3.20 4.84 5.51
CA VAL A 84 -3.77 4.09 6.64
C VAL A 84 -5.29 4.18 6.61
N ARG A 85 -5.80 5.38 6.34
CA ARG A 85 -7.24 5.65 6.35
C ARG A 85 -7.54 6.90 5.54
N VAL A 86 -8.59 6.84 4.75
CA VAL A 86 -9.20 8.01 4.12
C VAL A 86 -10.54 8.23 4.78
N ARG A 87 -10.78 9.43 5.28
CA ARG A 87 -12.06 9.82 5.85
C ARG A 87 -12.60 11.01 5.09
N GLY A 88 -13.85 10.93 4.68
CA GLY A 88 -14.47 12.01 3.92
C GLY A 88 -15.96 11.84 3.77
N VAL A 89 -16.60 12.92 3.34
CA VAL A 89 -18.03 12.94 3.07
C VAL A 89 -18.25 12.64 1.59
N CYS A 90 -19.09 11.64 1.29
CA CYS A 90 -19.47 11.35 -0.09
C CYS A 90 -20.27 12.52 -0.69
N PRO A 91 -19.84 13.13 -1.81
CA PRO A 91 -20.54 14.27 -2.42
C PRO A 91 -21.93 13.94 -2.99
N ARG A 92 -22.29 12.64 -3.10
CA ARG A 92 -23.60 12.19 -3.61
C ARG A 92 -24.62 11.91 -2.53
N CYS A 93 -24.24 11.17 -1.48
CA CYS A 93 -25.15 10.78 -0.40
C CYS A 93 -24.92 11.54 0.91
N THR A 94 -23.92 12.42 0.95
CA THR A 94 -23.53 13.23 2.12
C THR A 94 -23.15 12.37 3.34
N PHE A 95 -22.94 11.07 3.14
CA PHE A 95 -22.59 10.15 4.21
C PHE A 95 -21.09 10.24 4.50
N GLU A 96 -20.75 10.47 5.77
CA GLU A 96 -19.37 10.45 6.24
C GLU A 96 -18.95 8.99 6.50
N GLN A 97 -17.90 8.53 5.81
CA GLN A 97 -17.40 7.17 6.00
C GLN A 97 -15.88 7.11 5.89
N ASP A 98 -15.35 6.04 6.47
CA ASP A 98 -13.96 5.66 6.28
C ASP A 98 -13.84 4.79 5.03
N PHE A 99 -13.11 5.31 4.06
CA PHE A 99 -12.78 4.60 2.84
C PHE A 99 -11.55 3.72 3.08
N ALA A 100 -11.72 2.42 2.88
CA ALA A 100 -10.63 1.47 2.91
C ALA A 100 -9.83 1.59 1.60
N VAL A 101 -8.72 2.30 1.65
CA VAL A 101 -7.77 2.40 0.55
C VAL A 101 -6.77 1.26 0.65
N GLY A 102 -6.32 0.74 -0.49
CA GLY A 102 -5.19 -0.18 -0.51
C GLY A 102 -3.94 0.46 0.10
N ASN A 103 -3.06 -0.36 0.69
CA ASN A 103 -1.81 0.07 1.34
C ASN A 103 -0.81 0.83 0.43
N ARG A 104 -1.14 1.08 -0.84
CA ARG A 104 -0.28 1.75 -1.82
C ARG A 104 -0.59 3.24 -1.87
N PHE A 105 0.44 4.07 -1.70
CA PHE A 105 0.34 5.49 -1.95
C PHE A 105 0.33 5.76 -3.47
N ALA A 106 -0.78 6.29 -3.98
CA ALA A 106 -0.96 6.66 -5.38
C ALA A 106 -1.47 8.11 -5.46
N PRO A 107 -1.20 8.86 -6.53
CA PRO A 107 -1.70 10.24 -6.65
C PRO A 107 -3.23 10.31 -6.76
N THR A 108 -3.85 9.23 -7.26
CA THR A 108 -5.29 9.09 -7.47
C THR A 108 -5.74 7.71 -7.01
N TRP A 109 -6.82 7.65 -6.24
CA TRP A 109 -7.45 6.39 -5.85
C TRP A 109 -8.91 6.35 -6.31
N ARG A 110 -9.34 5.19 -6.78
CA ARG A 110 -10.76 4.88 -6.96
C ARG A 110 -11.26 4.22 -5.70
N LEU A 111 -12.34 4.78 -5.15
CA LEU A 111 -12.96 4.37 -3.91
C LEU A 111 -14.43 4.11 -4.17
N ASP A 112 -15.00 3.13 -3.47
CA ASP A 112 -16.44 2.88 -3.52
C ASP A 112 -17.11 3.36 -2.24
N CYS A 113 -18.18 4.13 -2.40
CA CYS A 113 -19.05 4.49 -1.29
C CYS A 113 -19.86 3.26 -0.85
N ARG A 114 -19.91 2.96 0.45
CA ARG A 114 -20.69 1.81 0.95
C ARG A 114 -22.18 2.12 1.02
N ALA A 115 -22.54 3.39 1.12
CA ALA A 115 -23.93 3.83 1.21
C ALA A 115 -24.60 3.93 -0.17
N CYS A 116 -23.91 4.46 -1.18
CA CYS A 116 -24.48 4.67 -2.52
C CYS A 116 -23.84 3.83 -3.63
N HIS A 117 -22.84 2.99 -3.31
CA HIS A 117 -22.11 2.14 -4.26
C HIS A 117 -21.55 2.88 -5.49
N ASN A 118 -21.38 4.19 -5.38
CA ASN A 118 -20.87 5.02 -6.45
C ASN A 118 -19.35 5.06 -6.42
N HIS A 119 -18.75 5.11 -7.61
CA HIS A 119 -17.31 5.28 -7.77
C HIS A 119 -16.92 6.73 -7.48
N LEU A 120 -15.97 6.88 -6.56
CA LEU A 120 -15.39 8.13 -6.12
C LEU A 120 -13.92 8.15 -6.54
N GLU A 121 -13.47 9.29 -7.06
CA GLU A 121 -12.07 9.54 -7.30
C GLU A 121 -11.53 10.46 -6.19
N LEU A 122 -10.47 10.02 -5.54
CA LEU A 122 -9.76 10.82 -4.56
C LEU A 122 -8.49 11.37 -5.18
N ALA A 123 -8.35 12.69 -5.16
CA ALA A 123 -7.16 13.41 -5.58
C ALA A 123 -6.56 14.17 -4.38
N LEU A 124 -5.24 14.04 -4.17
CA LEU A 124 -4.53 14.83 -3.16
C LEU A 124 -4.50 16.29 -3.57
N THR A 125 -4.92 17.18 -2.67
CA THR A 125 -4.94 18.63 -2.91
C THR A 125 -3.60 19.26 -2.50
N ASP A 126 -2.92 18.68 -1.51
CA ASP A 126 -1.60 19.14 -1.06
C ASP A 126 -0.47 18.54 -1.92
N ARG A 127 -0.08 19.28 -2.96
CA ARG A 127 1.25 19.19 -3.58
C ARG A 127 2.05 20.40 -3.12
N ALA A 128 2.69 20.30 -1.96
CA ALA A 128 3.77 21.20 -1.55
C ALA A 128 5.02 20.36 -1.28
#